data_AF-A0A6M1MS02-F1
#
_entry.id   AF-A0A6M1MS02-F1
#
_cell.length_a   1.000
_cell.length_b   1.000
_cell.length_c   1.000
_cell.angle_alpha   90.00
_cell.angle_beta   90.00
_cell.angle_gamma   90.00
#
_symmetry.space_group_name_H-M   'P 1'
#
loop_
_entity.id
_entity.type
_entity.pdbx_description
1 polymer ?
#
loop_
_entity_poly.entity_id
_entity_poly.type
_entity_poly.pdbx_seq_one_letter_code
_entity_poly.pdbx_strand_id
1 'polypeptide(L)' 'MHQLLIQTTAPDFAAWKAAFDAEAENIAAAGLNMLQIWKAEGGAVLVLFEVANRARAEEWLAKHTGFGRGYAAQFLETA' A
#
# COMPACT_ATOMS: atom_id res chain seq x y z
N MET A 1 15.95 -6.09 6.07
CA MET A 1 14.50 -6.35 5.87
C MET A 1 13.94 -5.14 5.13
N HIS A 2 13.34 -5.31 3.96
CA HIS A 2 12.84 -4.17 3.18
C HIS A 2 11.34 -3.99 3.42
N GLN A 3 10.94 -2.76 3.69
CA GLN A 3 9.55 -2.39 3.91
C GLN A 3 9.10 -1.37 2.86
N LEU A 4 7.79 -1.29 2.65
CA LEU A 4 7.16 -0.30 1.80
C LEU A 4 6.05 0.38 2.60
N LEU A 5 6.15 1.70 2.76
CA LEU A 5 5.08 2.53 3.29
C LEU A 5 4.36 3.19 2.12
N ILE A 6 3.05 2.99 2.03
CA ILE A 6 2.19 3.77 1.13
C ILE A 6 1.28 4.69 1.94
N GLN A 7 0.96 5.84 1.37
CA GLN A 7 -0.03 6.78 1.89
C GLN A 7 -1.04 7.13 0.81
N THR A 8 -2.31 7.19 1.21
CA THR A 8 -3.45 7.65 0.38
C THR A 8 -4.43 8.45 1.23
N THR A 9 -5.50 8.93 0.61
CA THR A 9 -6.63 9.58 1.29
C THR A 9 -7.91 8.80 1.05
N ALA A 10 -8.67 8.55 2.11
CA ALA A 10 -9.95 7.85 2.10
C ALA A 10 -10.97 8.63 2.94
N PRO A 11 -11.84 9.46 2.30
CA PRO A 11 -12.92 10.16 2.99
C PRO A 11 -13.90 9.18 3.67
N ASP A 12 -14.16 8.05 3.02
CA ASP A 12 -14.83 6.89 3.60
C ASP A 12 -13.83 5.74 3.76
N PHE A 13 -13.33 5.58 4.99
CA PHE A 13 -12.38 4.53 5.31
C PHE A 13 -12.97 3.12 5.15
N ALA A 14 -14.25 2.93 5.46
CA ALA A 14 -14.86 1.59 5.41
C ALA A 14 -14.99 1.12 3.96
N ALA A 15 -15.48 1.99 3.07
CA ALA A 15 -15.56 1.69 1.65
C ALA A 15 -14.15 1.48 1.03
N TRP A 16 -13.18 2.33 1.41
CA TRP A 16 -11.80 2.16 0.96
C TRP A 16 -11.20 0.82 1.43
N LYS A 17 -11.40 0.46 2.71
CA LYS A 17 -10.85 -0.77 3.29
C LYS A 17 -11.42 -2.01 2.62
N ALA A 18 -12.73 -2.02 2.33
CA ALA A 18 -13.36 -3.12 1.60
C ALA A 18 -12.77 -3.29 0.19
N ALA A 19 -12.54 -2.19 -0.54
CA ALA A 19 -11.91 -2.23 -1.85
C ALA A 19 -10.42 -2.66 -1.77
N PHE A 20 -9.71 -2.20 -0.74
CA PHE A 20 -8.32 -2.60 -0.49
C PHE A 20 -8.21 -4.09 -0.15
N ASP A 21 -9.12 -4.62 0.67
CA ASP A 21 -9.16 -6.04 1.03
C ASP A 21 -9.51 -6.95 -0.15
N ALA A 22 -10.33 -6.46 -1.10
CA ALA A 22 -10.61 -7.17 -2.34
C ALA A 22 -9.36 -7.34 -3.22
N GLU A 23 -8.35 -6.48 -3.06
CA GLU A 23 -7.07 -6.55 -3.79
C GLU A 23 -6.01 -7.40 -3.07
N ALA A 24 -6.34 -8.05 -1.94
CA ALA A 24 -5.37 -8.78 -1.12
C ALA A 24 -4.57 -9.83 -1.90
N GLU A 25 -5.22 -10.57 -2.82
CA GLU A 25 -4.55 -11.56 -3.67
C GLU A 25 -3.56 -10.91 -4.64
N ASN A 26 -3.92 -9.78 -5.25
CA ASN A 26 -3.05 -9.04 -6.16
C ASN A 26 -1.85 -8.43 -5.42
N ILE A 27 -2.07 -7.93 -4.21
CA ILE A 27 -1.03 -7.40 -3.31
C ILE A 27 -0.06 -8.54 -2.92
N ALA A 28 -0.57 -9.69 -2.51
CA ALA A 28 0.25 -10.86 -2.19
C ALA A 28 1.03 -11.35 -3.42
N ALA A 29 0.40 -11.40 -4.60
CA ALA A 29 1.04 -11.75 -5.86
C ALA A 29 2.14 -10.74 -6.26
N ALA A 30 2.05 -9.49 -5.83
CA ALA A 30 3.10 -8.48 -5.99
C ALA A 30 4.28 -8.66 -5.00
N GLY A 31 4.25 -9.67 -4.13
CA GLY A 31 5.29 -9.90 -3.13
C GLY A 31 5.23 -8.90 -1.97
N LEU A 32 4.04 -8.34 -1.70
CA LEU A 32 3.79 -7.44 -0.58
C LEU A 32 3.01 -8.19 0.50
N ASN A 33 3.53 -8.17 1.72
CA ASN A 33 2.86 -8.72 2.89
C ASN A 33 2.46 -7.58 3.82
N MET A 34 1.17 -7.40 4.05
CA MET A 34 0.66 -6.29 4.87
C MET A 34 0.98 -6.53 6.35
N LEU A 35 1.66 -5.56 6.96
CA LEU A 35 2.00 -5.59 8.38
C LEU A 35 1.03 -4.76 9.20
N GLN A 36 0.78 -3.51 8.79
CA GLN A 36 -0.01 -2.55 9.56
C GLN A 36 -0.76 -1.60 8.64
N ILE A 37 -1.94 -1.15 9.09
CA ILE A 37 -2.72 -0.07 8.48
C ILE A 37 -3.03 0.96 9.56
N TRP A 38 -2.85 2.24 9.24
CA TRP A 38 -3.25 3.34 10.10
C TRP A 38 -4.21 4.27 9.37
N LYS A 39 -5.20 4.75 10.11
CA LYS A 39 -6.03 5.89 9.73
C LYS A 39 -5.53 7.09 10.53
N ALA A 40 -5.08 8.13 9.83
CA ALA A 40 -4.69 9.40 10.41
C ALA A 40 -5.87 10.40 10.37
N GLU A 41 -5.70 11.51 11.07
CA GLU A 41 -6.63 12.64 10.99
C GLU A 41 -6.68 13.19 9.55
N GLY A 42 -7.79 13.85 9.19
CA GLY A 42 -7.99 14.40 7.84
C GLY A 42 -8.22 13.35 6.74
N GLY A 43 -8.42 12.08 7.09
CA GLY A 43 -8.75 11.01 6.13
C GLY A 43 -7.54 10.38 5.44
N ALA A 44 -6.31 10.68 5.90
CA ALA A 44 -5.13 9.99 5.41
C ALA A 44 -5.10 8.54 5.90
N VAL A 45 -4.64 7.64 5.04
CA VAL A 45 -4.45 6.22 5.33
C VAL A 45 -3.04 5.83 4.97
N LEU A 46 -2.37 5.15 5.89
CA LEU A 46 -1.03 4.62 5.70
C LEU A 46 -1.06 3.10 5.77
N VAL A 47 -0.32 2.44 4.90
CA VAL A 47 -0.16 0.98 4.93
C VAL A 47 1.31 0.64 4.88
N LEU A 48 1.77 -0.16 5.84
CA LEU A 48 3.11 -0.71 5.88
C LEU A 48 3.07 -2.15 5.38
N PHE A 49 3.92 -2.44 4.40
CA PHE A 49 4.18 -3.78 3.91
C PHE A 49 5.60 -4.21 4.23
N GLU A 50 5.77 -5.50 4.47
CA GLU A 50 7.01 -6.21 4.20
C GLU A 50 7.10 -6.51 2.69
N VAL A 51 8.30 -6.37 2.13
CA VAL A 51 8.56 -6.56 0.70
C VAL A 51 9.37 -7.83 0.50
N ALA A 52 8.70 -8.89 0.04
CA ALA A 52 9.34 -10.16 -0.31
C ALA A 52 9.97 -10.12 -1.72
N ASN A 53 9.43 -9.29 -2.63
CA ASN A 53 9.99 -9.10 -3.97
C ASN A 53 9.89 -7.62 -4.40
N ARG A 54 11.03 -6.94 -4.43
CA ARG A 54 11.10 -5.50 -4.73
C ARG A 54 10.67 -5.17 -6.15
N ALA A 55 11.10 -5.95 -7.15
CA ALA A 55 10.77 -5.67 -8.55
C ALA A 55 9.24 -5.75 -8.80
N ARG A 56 8.58 -6.76 -8.24
CA ARG A 56 7.12 -6.92 -8.35
C ARG A 56 6.36 -5.83 -7.58
N ALA A 57 6.88 -5.39 -6.43
CA ALA A 57 6.32 -4.26 -5.69
C ALA A 57 6.40 -2.95 -6.50
N GLU A 58 7.53 -2.70 -7.17
CA GLU A 58 7.72 -1.53 -8.05
C GLU A 58 6.77 -1.57 -9.26
N GLU A 59 6.59 -2.74 -9.90
CA GLU A 59 5.59 -2.93 -10.97
C GLU A 59 4.16 -2.69 -10.48
N TRP A 60 3.82 -3.17 -9.28
CA TRP A 60 2.52 -2.96 -8.66
C TRP A 60 2.28 -1.48 -8.40
N LEU A 61 3.26 -0.76 -7.84
CA LEU A 61 3.18 0.69 -7.62
C LEU A 61 2.96 1.44 -8.93
N ALA A 62 3.73 1.12 -9.98
CA ALA A 62 3.63 1.77 -11.29
C ALA A 62 2.21 1.67 -11.88
N LYS A 63 1.57 0.49 -11.75
CA LYS A 63 0.17 0.29 -12.16
C LYS A 63 -0.78 1.19 -11.38
N HIS A 64 -0.63 1.30 -10.06
CA HIS A 64 -1.54 2.07 -9.21
C HIS A 64 -1.37 3.59 -9.36
N THR A 65 -0.16 4.07 -9.64
CA THR A 65 0.08 5.49 -10.00
C THR A 65 -0.54 5.88 -11.34
N GLY A 66 -0.69 4.93 -12.27
CA GLY A 66 -1.27 5.17 -13.60
C GLY A 66 -2.80 5.38 -13.62
N PHE A 67 -3.52 4.95 -12.57
CA PHE A 67 -5.00 4.99 -12.52
C PHE A 67 -5.58 6.19 -11.73
N GLY A 68 -4.79 7.23 -11.44
CA GLY A 68 -5.27 8.45 -10.78
C GLY A 68 -5.53 8.33 -9.27
N ARG A 69 -5.23 7.18 -8.67
CA ARG A 69 -5.15 6.98 -7.20
C ARG A 69 -3.68 6.90 -6.81
N GLY A 70 -2.98 8.03 -6.87
CA GLY A 70 -1.56 8.08 -6.58
C GLY A 70 -1.30 7.79 -5.11
N TYR A 71 -0.77 6.60 -4.81
CA TYR A 71 -0.12 6.35 -3.52
C TYR A 71 1.17 7.17 -3.47
N ALA A 72 1.37 7.93 -2.39
CA ALA A 72 2.73 8.34 -2.04
C ALA A 72 3.43 7.10 -1.46
N ALA A 73 4.57 6.71 -2.01
CA ALA A 73 5.24 5.45 -1.69
C ALA A 73 6.69 5.68 -1.28
N GLN A 74 7.14 4.99 -0.23
CA GLN A 74 8.50 5.06 0.27
C GLN A 74 8.99 3.67 0.68
N PHE A 75 10.11 3.21 0.09
CA PHE A 75 10.80 2.03 0.57
C PHE A 75 11.66 2.37 1.80
N LEU A 76 11.63 1.50 2.79
CA LEU A 76 12.25 1.69 4.10
C LEU A 76 13.13 0.49 4.47
N GLU A 77 14.12 0.74 5.31
CA GLU A 77 14.97 -0.26 5.93
C GLU A 77 14.99 -0.04 7.44
N THR A 78 15.08 -1.12 8.20
CA THR A 78 15.28 -1.04 9.66
C THR A 78 16.66 -0.46 9.96
N ALA A 79 16.74 0.47 10.91
CA ALA A 79 17.98 1.12 11.35
C ALA A 79 18.93 0.15 12.07
#